data_AF-A0A485CIN2-F1
#
_entry.id   AF-A0A485CIN2-F1
#
_cell.length_a   1.000
_cell.length_b   1.000
_cell.length_c   1.000
_cell.angle_alpha   90.00
_cell.angle_beta   90.00
_cell.angle_gamma   90.00
#
_symmetry.space_group_name_H-M   'P 1'
#
loop_
_entity.id
_entity.type
_entity.pdbx_description
1 polymer ?
#
loop_
_entity_poly.entity_id
_entity_poly.type
_entity_poly.pdbx_seq_one_letter_code
_entity_poly.pdbx_strand_id
1 'polypeptide(L)'
;MDTNRIIDSFSGMGGIRGSFDTGAVSHKVNIGYSAQMRSDATAWRMSSAKTNKNVNIYNNHDVSMPAYTSVGGNYHDPLTTARNRTQGWLFSDTLGFFDDSLLFTAAARHQKVVIRNYSNTTGLETTTSSFTESRWMPTFGVVYKPWETVSLYANHTEALQPGGNAPKTANNFGQSIGIAHSKQEEVGVKVDYQRVGGSLSLFQIKKPSGVLDNDGYYRMDGEQRNRGLELSVFGEPMFGLRLNGSTLWIDPEMTKTKGGLNDGNDAIGVSRFYAVLGAEYDIKPVDGLTATRAREPYRFAVCGFRQHQEAG
;
A
#
# COMPACT_ATOMS: atom_id res chain seq x y z
N MET A 1 25.80 5.54 7.54
CA MET A 1 24.99 6.44 8.39
C MET A 1 24.50 5.60 9.55
N ASP A 2 24.57 6.13 10.75
CA ASP A 2 24.10 5.49 11.97
C ASP A 2 23.08 6.40 12.65
N THR A 3 21.98 5.83 13.13
CA THR A 3 20.78 6.57 13.52
C THR A 3 20.24 6.04 14.83
N ASN A 4 20.09 6.93 15.82
CA ASN A 4 19.32 6.64 17.02
C ASN A 4 17.89 7.18 16.83
N ARG A 5 16.91 6.29 16.82
CA ARG A 5 15.51 6.62 16.56
C ARG A 5 14.61 6.00 17.62
N ILE A 6 13.90 6.85 18.35
CA ILE A 6 12.87 6.46 19.31
C ILE A 6 11.52 6.76 18.68
N ILE A 7 10.62 5.78 18.69
CA ILE A 7 9.28 5.90 18.11
C ILE A 7 8.26 5.57 19.19
N ASP A 8 7.44 6.56 19.53
CA ASP A 8 6.28 6.37 20.39
C ASP A 8 5.03 6.37 19.54
N SER A 9 4.15 5.41 19.78
CA SER A 9 2.94 5.19 19.00
C SER A 9 1.78 4.89 19.92
N PHE A 10 0.69 5.62 19.75
CA PHE A 10 -0.56 5.37 20.47
C PHE A 10 -1.73 5.31 19.48
N SER A 11 -2.51 4.25 19.55
CA SER A 11 -3.69 4.04 18.72
C SER A 11 -4.91 3.71 19.57
N GLY A 12 -6.07 4.15 19.11
CA GLY A 12 -7.36 3.72 19.65
C GLY A 12 -8.40 3.64 18.55
N MET A 13 -9.32 2.69 18.69
CA MET A 13 -10.51 2.60 17.86
C MET A 13 -11.71 2.18 18.68
N GLY A 14 -12.88 2.63 18.27
CA GLY A 14 -14.16 2.29 18.86
C GLY A 14 -15.26 2.42 17.83
N GLY A 15 -16.36 1.70 17.99
CA GLY A 15 -17.45 1.74 17.03
C GLY A 15 -18.67 0.99 17.49
N ILE A 16 -19.74 1.15 16.73
CA ILE A 16 -21.05 0.52 16.93
C ILE A 16 -21.41 -0.19 15.63
N ARG A 17 -21.92 -1.41 15.77
CA ARG A 17 -22.48 -2.21 14.68
C ARG A 17 -23.92 -2.53 15.02
N GLY A 18 -24.77 -2.53 14.01
CA GLY A 18 -26.18 -2.87 14.16
C GLY A 18 -26.72 -3.57 12.92
N SER A 19 -27.77 -4.35 13.13
CA SER A 19 -28.55 -4.96 12.07
C SER A 19 -30.02 -4.73 12.32
N PHE A 20 -30.76 -4.32 11.30
CA PHE A 20 -32.20 -4.11 11.35
C PHE A 20 -32.78 -4.24 9.94
N ASP A 21 -34.09 -4.44 9.85
CA ASP A 21 -34.77 -4.56 8.57
C ASP A 21 -35.68 -3.35 8.34
N THR A 22 -35.74 -2.85 7.11
CA THR A 22 -36.76 -1.90 6.66
C THR A 22 -37.66 -2.57 5.63
N GLY A 23 -38.68 -3.26 6.14
CA GLY A 23 -39.56 -4.08 5.29
C GLY A 23 -38.81 -5.27 4.69
N ALA A 24 -38.67 -5.29 3.36
CA ALA A 24 -37.99 -6.36 2.63
C ALA A 24 -36.47 -6.15 2.47
N VAL A 25 -35.93 -5.04 2.99
CA VAL A 25 -34.50 -4.71 2.88
C VAL A 25 -33.81 -4.91 4.23
N SER A 26 -32.78 -5.75 4.27
CA SER A 26 -31.94 -5.91 5.45
C SER A 26 -30.88 -4.81 5.48
N HIS A 27 -30.54 -4.29 6.67
CA HIS A 27 -29.48 -3.29 6.85
C HIS A 27 -28.43 -3.82 7.81
N LYS A 28 -27.16 -3.65 7.43
CA LYS A 28 -26.00 -3.94 8.28
C LYS A 28 -25.16 -2.66 8.38
N VAL A 29 -25.37 -1.93 9.47
CA VAL A 29 -24.78 -0.62 9.71
C VAL A 29 -23.53 -0.74 10.58
N ASN A 30 -22.51 0.04 10.24
CA ASN A 30 -21.27 0.16 11.00
C ASN A 30 -20.84 1.63 11.09
N ILE A 31 -20.67 2.12 12.31
CA ILE A 31 -20.12 3.44 12.61
C ILE A 31 -18.86 3.25 13.44
N GLY A 32 -17.75 3.82 13.01
CA GLY A 32 -16.48 3.65 13.69
C GLY A 32 -15.69 4.95 13.79
N TYR A 33 -14.93 5.10 14.86
CA TYR A 33 -13.90 6.10 15.02
C TYR A 33 -12.56 5.42 15.28
N SER A 34 -11.50 5.98 14.71
CA SER A 34 -10.14 5.50 14.94
C SER A 34 -9.18 6.67 14.92
N ALA A 35 -8.17 6.63 15.78
CA ALA A 35 -7.11 7.62 15.82
C ALA A 35 -5.78 6.94 16.13
N GLN A 36 -4.72 7.51 15.56
CA GLN A 36 -3.35 7.11 15.76
C GLN A 36 -2.51 8.37 15.91
N MET A 37 -1.65 8.39 16.93
CA MET A 37 -0.60 9.37 17.09
C MET A 37 0.74 8.66 17.09
N ARG A 38 1.72 9.24 16.42
CA ARG A 38 3.09 8.74 16.34
C ARG A 38 4.04 9.91 16.53
N SER A 39 5.02 9.75 17.41
CA SER A 39 6.12 10.68 17.62
C SER A 39 7.42 9.99 17.26
N ASP A 40 8.24 10.64 16.45
CA ASP A 40 9.56 10.15 16.07
C ASP A 40 10.61 11.11 16.63
N ALA A 41 11.50 10.62 17.49
CA ALA A 41 12.69 11.33 17.92
C ALA A 41 13.90 10.70 17.22
N THR A 42 14.63 11.50 16.45
CA THR A 42 15.69 10.98 15.56
C THR A 42 16.95 11.83 15.68
N ALA A 43 18.06 11.18 15.98
CA ALA A 43 19.40 11.73 15.83
C ALA A 43 20.24 10.80 14.95
N TRP A 44 21.23 11.35 14.28
CA TRP A 44 22.08 10.57 13.38
C TRP A 44 23.52 11.05 13.39
N ARG A 45 24.41 10.16 13.00
CA ARG A 45 25.82 10.41 12.76
C ARG A 45 26.24 9.73 11.45
N MET A 46 27.08 10.40 10.67
CA MET A 46 27.39 9.97 9.32
C MET A 46 28.90 10.09 9.08
N SER A 47 29.48 9.05 8.48
CA SER A 47 30.84 9.09 7.95
C SER A 47 30.86 9.78 6.59
N SER A 48 32.01 10.35 6.22
CA SER A 48 32.17 10.94 4.89
C SER A 48 32.33 9.83 3.84
N ALA A 49 31.66 9.98 2.70
CA ALA A 49 31.88 9.10 1.55
C ALA A 49 33.35 9.07 1.12
N LYS A 50 34.08 10.18 1.30
CA LYS A 50 35.53 10.28 0.99
C LYS A 50 36.41 9.38 1.86
N THR A 51 35.94 9.05 3.07
CA THR A 51 36.70 8.24 4.05
C THR A 51 36.25 6.78 4.08
N ASN A 52 35.15 6.44 3.39
CA ASN A 52 34.67 5.08 3.32
C ASN A 52 35.60 4.23 2.45
N LYS A 53 35.93 3.03 2.91
CA LYS A 53 36.77 2.09 2.16
C LYS A 53 35.96 1.49 1.01
N ASN A 54 36.61 1.30 -0.13
CA ASN A 54 36.04 0.56 -1.24
C ASN A 54 36.09 -0.94 -0.93
N VAL A 55 34.99 -1.64 -1.20
CA VAL A 55 34.90 -3.10 -1.12
C VAL A 55 34.52 -3.67 -2.48
N ASN A 56 34.97 -4.88 -2.77
CA ASN A 56 34.64 -5.59 -4.00
C ASN A 56 33.50 -6.58 -3.74
N ILE A 57 32.45 -6.55 -4.55
CA ILE A 57 31.31 -7.46 -4.43
C ILE A 57 31.67 -8.94 -4.69
N TYR A 58 32.76 -9.21 -5.41
CA TYR A 58 33.28 -10.55 -5.72
C TYR A 58 34.41 -10.99 -4.79
N ASN A 59 34.93 -10.08 -3.98
CA ASN A 59 35.99 -10.36 -3.02
C ASN A 59 35.77 -9.46 -1.79
N ASN A 60 34.82 -9.90 -0.96
CA ASN A 60 34.49 -9.19 0.26
C ASN A 60 35.55 -9.46 1.33
N HIS A 61 35.83 -8.44 2.11
CA HIS A 61 36.65 -8.54 3.31
C HIS A 61 36.12 -7.51 4.30
N ASP A 62 36.33 -7.77 5.58
CA ASP A 62 35.92 -6.84 6.63
C ASP A 62 36.70 -5.54 6.50
N VAL A 63 35.98 -4.43 6.63
CA VAL A 63 36.56 -3.09 6.70
C VAL A 63 36.25 -2.49 8.07
N SER A 64 37.23 -1.78 8.62
CA SER A 64 37.04 -1.06 9.88
C SER A 64 35.86 -0.09 9.80
N MET A 65 35.09 0.03 10.88
CA MET A 65 34.02 1.02 10.96
C MET A 65 34.57 2.44 10.72
N PRO A 66 34.03 3.20 9.76
CA PRO A 66 34.53 4.53 9.46
C PRO A 66 34.18 5.51 10.58
N ALA A 67 35.05 6.49 10.82
CA ALA A 67 34.78 7.56 11.76
C ALA A 67 33.59 8.42 11.31
N TYR A 68 32.81 8.93 12.26
CA TYR A 68 31.71 9.84 11.99
C TYR A 68 32.24 11.27 11.85
N THR A 69 31.89 11.94 10.75
CA THR A 69 32.34 13.29 10.41
C THR A 69 31.22 14.32 10.44
N SER A 70 29.97 13.88 10.59
CA SER A 70 28.80 14.75 10.65
C SER A 70 27.77 14.17 11.61
N VAL A 71 27.08 15.05 12.33
CA VAL A 71 26.03 14.68 13.29
C VAL A 71 24.80 15.55 13.06
N GLY A 72 23.63 14.98 13.28
CA GLY A 72 22.36 15.69 13.33
C GLY A 72 21.68 15.40 14.67
N GLY A 73 21.57 16.44 15.51
CA GLY A 73 21.04 16.33 16.87
C GLY A 73 22.00 15.64 17.86
N ASN A 74 21.50 15.38 19.08
CA ASN A 74 22.22 14.62 20.10
C ASN A 74 21.96 13.11 19.93
N TYR A 75 23.01 12.36 19.59
CA TYR A 75 22.89 10.92 19.31
C TYR A 75 22.42 10.09 20.52
N HIS A 76 22.74 10.51 21.74
CA HIS A 76 22.38 9.76 22.96
C HIS A 76 21.06 10.21 23.57
N ASP A 77 20.54 11.36 23.14
CA ASP A 77 19.27 11.93 23.60
C ASP A 77 18.58 12.63 22.42
N PRO A 78 17.95 11.86 21.50
CA PRO A 78 17.38 12.42 20.30
C PRO A 78 16.15 13.29 20.63
N LEU A 79 16.10 14.50 20.06
CA LEU A 79 14.92 15.36 20.14
C LEU A 79 13.80 14.83 19.24
N THR A 80 12.55 15.20 19.56
CA THR A 80 11.41 14.95 18.67
C THR A 80 11.66 15.63 17.32
N THR A 81 11.50 14.88 16.25
CA THR A 81 11.71 15.29 14.85
C THR A 81 10.43 15.27 14.03
N ALA A 82 9.46 14.42 14.39
CA ALA A 82 8.16 14.41 13.75
C ALA A 82 7.06 14.00 14.73
N ARG A 83 5.86 14.57 14.54
CA ARG A 83 4.61 14.14 15.16
C ARG A 83 3.55 14.01 14.09
N ASN A 84 3.04 12.79 13.94
CA ASN A 84 2.01 12.42 12.99
C ASN A 84 0.74 12.03 13.76
N ARG A 85 -0.38 12.65 13.43
CA ARG A 85 -1.70 12.30 13.98
C ARG A 85 -2.66 12.05 12.83
N THR A 86 -3.24 10.85 12.81
CA THR A 86 -4.30 10.49 11.89
C THR A 86 -5.54 10.15 12.70
N GLN A 87 -6.71 10.60 12.25
CA GLN A 87 -7.98 10.25 12.88
C GLN A 87 -9.09 10.21 11.84
N GLY A 88 -10.08 9.35 12.03
CA GLY A 88 -11.18 9.29 11.09
C GLY A 88 -12.43 8.60 11.60
N TRP A 89 -13.53 9.02 11.00
CA TRP A 89 -14.88 8.49 11.20
C TRP A 89 -15.26 7.65 9.99
N LEU A 90 -15.80 6.46 10.21
CA LEU A 90 -16.33 5.55 9.20
C LEU A 90 -17.84 5.45 9.40
N PHE A 91 -18.57 5.57 8.30
CA PHE A 91 -19.99 5.25 8.22
C PHE A 91 -20.18 4.27 7.08
N SER A 92 -20.90 3.18 7.34
CA SER A 92 -21.18 2.16 6.34
C SER A 92 -22.57 1.59 6.57
N ASP A 93 -23.29 1.34 5.49
CA ASP A 93 -24.49 0.53 5.48
C ASP A 93 -24.40 -0.49 4.33
N THR A 94 -24.80 -1.71 4.59
CA THR A 94 -24.97 -2.75 3.59
C THR A 94 -26.43 -3.14 3.54
N LEU A 95 -27.06 -2.82 2.43
CA LEU A 95 -28.44 -3.11 2.13
C LEU A 95 -28.54 -4.48 1.45
N GLY A 96 -29.32 -5.39 2.03
CA GLY A 96 -29.62 -6.70 1.44
C GLY A 96 -31.01 -6.73 0.83
N PHE A 97 -31.08 -7.24 -0.39
CA PHE A 97 -32.30 -7.42 -1.17
C PHE A 97 -32.45 -8.90 -1.54
N PHE A 98 -33.70 -9.32 -1.76
CA PHE A 98 -34.03 -10.69 -2.20
C PHE A 98 -33.37 -11.75 -1.30
N ASP A 99 -33.67 -11.70 -0.01
CA ASP A 99 -33.08 -12.59 1.01
C ASP A 99 -31.55 -12.61 0.99
N ASP A 100 -30.94 -11.42 0.95
CA ASP A 100 -29.47 -11.20 0.92
C ASP A 100 -28.74 -11.82 -0.29
N SER A 101 -29.47 -12.15 -1.37
CA SER A 101 -28.87 -12.60 -2.64
C SER A 101 -28.29 -11.44 -3.46
N LEU A 102 -28.78 -10.21 -3.24
CA LEU A 102 -28.16 -8.98 -3.75
C LEU A 102 -27.81 -8.07 -2.56
N LEU A 103 -26.55 -7.71 -2.43
CA LEU A 103 -26.05 -6.81 -1.39
C LEU A 103 -25.48 -5.56 -2.04
N PHE A 104 -25.85 -4.39 -1.53
CA PHE A 104 -25.27 -3.11 -1.91
C PHE A 104 -24.68 -2.44 -0.68
N THR A 105 -23.39 -2.12 -0.71
CA THR A 105 -22.69 -1.42 0.37
C THR A 105 -22.40 0.01 -0.06
N ALA A 106 -22.82 0.96 0.77
CA ALA A 106 -22.39 2.35 0.69
C ALA A 106 -21.66 2.71 1.98
N ALA A 107 -20.43 3.19 1.84
CA ALA A 107 -19.61 3.61 2.95
C ALA A 107 -18.88 4.92 2.64
N ALA A 108 -18.56 5.66 3.68
CA ALA A 108 -17.74 6.85 3.58
C ALA A 108 -16.86 6.98 4.82
N ARG A 109 -15.60 7.34 4.62
CA ARG A 109 -14.67 7.63 5.72
C ARG A 109 -14.16 9.06 5.64
N HIS A 110 -14.37 9.83 6.70
CA HIS A 110 -13.72 11.13 6.86
C HIS A 110 -12.41 10.96 7.60
N GLN A 111 -11.30 11.29 6.96
CA GLN A 111 -9.96 11.12 7.49
C GLN A 111 -9.26 12.47 7.60
N LYS A 112 -8.72 12.79 8.77
CA LYS A 112 -7.85 13.93 9.03
C LYS A 112 -6.42 13.44 9.27
N VAL A 113 -5.46 14.15 8.68
CA VAL A 113 -4.02 13.91 8.82
C VAL A 113 -3.36 15.19 9.27
N VAL A 114 -2.53 15.10 10.31
CA VAL A 114 -1.71 16.20 10.83
C VAL A 114 -0.28 15.71 10.91
N ILE A 115 0.64 16.42 10.27
CA ILE A 115 2.08 16.18 10.30
C ILE A 115 2.73 17.46 10.83
N ARG A 116 3.59 17.30 11.82
CA ARG A 116 4.40 18.38 12.40
C ARG A 116 5.83 17.90 12.44
N ASN A 117 6.74 18.65 11.84
CA ASN A 117 8.15 18.31 11.78
C ASN A 117 8.94 19.32 12.59
N TYR A 118 10.03 18.86 13.19
CA TYR A 118 10.84 19.63 14.13
C TYR A 118 12.32 19.46 13.78
N SER A 119 13.11 20.50 14.00
CA SER A 119 14.56 20.44 13.84
C SER A 119 15.15 19.47 14.87
N ASN A 120 15.92 18.50 14.39
CA ASN A 120 16.65 17.58 15.27
C ASN A 120 17.79 18.26 16.06
N THR A 121 18.14 19.51 15.71
CA THR A 121 19.23 20.28 16.34
C THR A 121 18.68 21.28 17.38
N THR A 122 17.57 21.95 17.06
CA THR A 122 17.02 23.02 17.90
C THR A 122 15.69 22.66 18.58
N GLY A 123 15.04 21.57 18.15
CA GLY A 123 13.70 21.19 18.62
C GLY A 123 12.56 22.09 18.13
N LEU A 124 12.86 23.14 17.37
CA LEU A 124 11.86 24.07 16.86
C LEU A 124 11.06 23.47 15.71
N GLU A 125 9.75 23.76 15.67
CA GLU A 125 8.88 23.32 14.58
C GLU A 125 9.31 23.94 13.24
N THR A 126 9.43 23.11 12.21
CA THR A 126 9.69 23.52 10.83
C THR A 126 8.35 23.68 10.10
N THR A 127 7.74 24.86 10.22
CA THR A 127 6.38 25.15 9.75
C THR A 127 6.19 24.96 8.24
N THR A 128 7.24 25.19 7.43
CA THR A 128 7.23 24.94 5.98
C THR A 128 7.00 23.48 5.61
N SER A 129 7.32 22.56 6.52
CA SER A 129 7.12 21.11 6.37
C SER A 129 5.99 20.56 7.22
N SER A 130 5.21 21.44 7.88
CA SER A 130 4.01 21.07 8.60
C SER A 130 2.84 20.91 7.62
N PHE A 131 1.92 20.00 7.94
CA PHE A 131 0.81 19.67 7.05
C PHE A 131 -0.44 19.30 7.85
N THR A 132 -1.59 19.84 7.46
CA THR A 132 -2.89 19.47 8.02
C THR A 132 -3.93 19.45 6.92
N GLU A 133 -4.54 18.31 6.67
CA GLU A 133 -5.62 18.18 5.69
C GLU A 133 -6.62 17.12 6.16
N SER A 134 -7.86 17.23 5.68
CA SER A 134 -8.90 16.22 5.90
C SER A 134 -9.73 16.00 4.64
N ARG A 135 -10.18 14.76 4.44
CA ARG A 135 -10.90 14.38 3.23
C ARG A 135 -11.88 13.23 3.48
N TRP A 136 -12.97 13.23 2.71
CA TRP A 136 -13.91 12.12 2.63
C TRP A 136 -13.47 11.12 1.57
N MET A 137 -13.56 9.84 1.89
CA MET A 137 -13.32 8.69 1.01
C MET A 137 -14.60 7.88 0.90
N PRO A 138 -15.41 8.08 -0.16
CA PRO A 138 -16.50 7.16 -0.48
C PRO A 138 -15.98 5.76 -0.81
N THR A 139 -16.83 4.77 -0.59
CA THR A 139 -16.64 3.39 -1.01
C THR A 139 -18.00 2.82 -1.34
N PHE A 140 -18.12 2.19 -2.49
CA PHE A 140 -19.37 1.56 -2.93
C PHE A 140 -19.06 0.14 -3.39
N GLY A 141 -19.98 -0.78 -3.13
CA GLY A 141 -19.81 -2.16 -3.54
C GLY A 141 -21.16 -2.81 -3.83
N VAL A 142 -21.16 -3.74 -4.78
CA VAL A 142 -22.29 -4.61 -5.05
C VAL A 142 -21.81 -6.05 -5.03
N VAL A 143 -22.59 -6.92 -4.42
CA VAL A 143 -22.38 -8.37 -4.44
C VAL A 143 -23.69 -9.03 -4.86
N TYR A 144 -23.62 -9.85 -5.90
CA TYR A 144 -24.74 -10.66 -6.35
C TYR A 144 -24.39 -12.15 -6.19
N LYS A 145 -25.29 -12.91 -5.58
CA LYS A 145 -25.15 -14.33 -5.28
C LYS A 145 -26.17 -15.12 -6.12
N PRO A 146 -25.86 -15.42 -7.39
CA PRO A 146 -26.74 -16.24 -8.22
C PRO A 146 -26.90 -17.66 -7.69
N TRP A 147 -25.90 -18.18 -6.97
CA TRP A 147 -25.89 -19.49 -6.33
C TRP A 147 -25.27 -19.38 -4.94
N GLU A 148 -25.55 -20.34 -4.07
CA GLU A 148 -24.95 -20.39 -2.72
C GLU A 148 -23.41 -20.45 -2.76
N THR A 149 -22.86 -21.05 -3.81
CA THR A 149 -21.42 -21.29 -3.99
C THR A 149 -20.71 -20.23 -4.83
N VAL A 150 -21.43 -19.26 -5.40
CA VAL A 150 -20.87 -18.28 -6.34
C VAL A 150 -21.31 -16.87 -5.99
N SER A 151 -20.35 -15.96 -5.85
CA SER A 151 -20.59 -14.54 -5.63
C SER A 151 -19.88 -13.72 -6.69
N LEU A 152 -20.63 -12.89 -7.42
CA LEU A 152 -20.11 -11.85 -8.30
C LEU A 152 -20.05 -10.54 -7.52
N TYR A 153 -18.97 -9.78 -7.68
CA TYR A 153 -18.85 -8.49 -7.00
C TYR A 153 -18.22 -7.44 -7.89
N ALA A 154 -18.56 -6.19 -7.61
CA ALA A 154 -17.84 -5.02 -8.09
C ALA A 154 -17.72 -4.00 -6.95
N ASN A 155 -16.60 -3.32 -6.84
CA ASN A 155 -16.39 -2.29 -5.84
C ASN A 155 -15.56 -1.13 -6.37
N HIS A 156 -15.80 0.02 -5.73
CA HIS A 156 -15.01 1.23 -5.82
C HIS A 156 -14.53 1.58 -4.41
N THR A 157 -13.24 1.79 -4.23
CA THR A 157 -12.70 2.29 -2.97
C THR A 157 -11.59 3.29 -3.19
N GLU A 158 -11.38 4.14 -2.18
CA GLU A 158 -10.38 5.19 -2.22
C GLU A 158 -9.44 5.07 -1.02
N ALA A 159 -8.18 5.42 -1.24
CA ALA A 159 -7.17 5.43 -0.19
C ALA A 159 -6.47 6.79 -0.13
N LEU A 160 -6.13 7.19 1.09
CA LEU A 160 -5.39 8.41 1.36
C LEU A 160 -4.00 8.07 1.90
N GLN A 161 -3.00 8.68 1.31
CA GLN A 161 -1.61 8.59 1.76
C GLN A 161 -1.05 10.01 1.86
N PRO A 162 -0.38 10.39 2.94
CA PRO A 162 0.32 11.67 2.96
C PRO A 162 1.29 11.76 1.79
N GLY A 163 1.25 12.88 1.05
CA GLY A 163 2.23 13.18 0.01
C GLY A 163 3.61 13.45 0.61
N GLY A 164 4.63 13.44 -0.24
CA GLY A 164 5.99 13.78 0.16
C GLY A 164 6.19 15.28 0.41
N ASN A 165 7.39 15.64 0.85
CA ASN A 165 7.84 17.04 0.92
C ASN A 165 8.67 17.38 -0.33
N ALA A 166 8.60 18.65 -0.75
CA ALA A 166 9.37 19.15 -1.86
C ALA A 166 10.89 19.02 -1.60
N PRO A 167 11.66 18.45 -2.56
CA PRO A 167 13.10 18.25 -2.41
C PRO A 167 13.88 19.58 -2.44
N LYS A 168 15.14 19.57 -2.01
CA LYS A 168 16.03 20.75 -1.98
C LYS A 168 16.19 21.47 -3.31
N THR A 169 15.93 20.76 -4.42
CA THR A 169 16.03 21.27 -5.78
C THR A 169 14.77 22.01 -6.24
N ALA A 170 13.70 22.04 -5.43
CA ALA A 170 12.44 22.66 -5.77
C ALA A 170 12.32 24.08 -5.18
N ASN A 171 11.65 24.98 -5.89
CA ASN A 171 11.35 26.34 -5.44
C ASN A 171 10.51 26.38 -4.17
N ASN A 172 9.66 25.37 -3.97
CA ASN A 172 8.85 25.19 -2.77
C ASN A 172 9.49 24.23 -1.76
N PHE A 173 10.83 24.23 -1.65
CA PHE A 173 11.57 23.32 -0.76
C PHE A 173 10.93 23.17 0.63
N GLY A 174 10.74 21.92 1.06
CA GLY A 174 10.16 21.57 2.35
C GLY A 174 8.64 21.56 2.40
N GLN A 175 7.95 22.19 1.44
CA GLN A 175 6.48 22.22 1.38
C GLN A 175 5.91 20.82 1.15
N SER A 176 4.85 20.47 1.89
CA SER A 176 4.05 19.26 1.63
C SER A 176 3.18 19.44 0.38
N ILE A 177 3.09 18.41 -0.47
CA ILE A 177 2.26 18.42 -1.68
C ILE A 177 0.83 17.90 -1.46
N GLY A 178 0.36 17.82 -0.21
CA GLY A 178 -1.01 17.40 0.07
C GLY A 178 -1.15 15.91 0.42
N ILE A 179 -2.37 15.39 0.33
CA ILE A 179 -2.67 13.95 0.45
C ILE A 179 -2.81 13.33 -0.94
N ALA A 180 -2.04 12.28 -1.20
CA ALA A 180 -2.21 11.41 -2.35
C ALA A 180 -3.52 10.62 -2.24
N HIS A 181 -4.38 10.83 -3.21
CA HIS A 181 -5.70 10.23 -3.31
C HIS A 181 -5.71 9.11 -4.34
N SER A 182 -5.59 7.87 -3.87
CA SER A 182 -5.61 6.70 -4.74
C SER A 182 -7.03 6.20 -4.92
N LYS A 183 -7.35 5.72 -6.12
CA LYS A 183 -8.65 5.17 -6.48
C LYS A 183 -8.48 3.75 -6.98
N GLN A 184 -9.33 2.85 -6.51
CA GLN A 184 -9.38 1.46 -6.94
C GLN A 184 -10.78 1.13 -7.43
N GLU A 185 -10.83 0.52 -8.61
CA GLU A 185 -12.00 -0.18 -9.12
C GLU A 185 -11.66 -1.66 -9.20
N GLU A 186 -12.60 -2.51 -8.80
CA GLU A 186 -12.42 -3.96 -8.85
C GLU A 186 -13.72 -4.66 -9.22
N VAL A 187 -13.62 -5.68 -10.05
CA VAL A 187 -14.71 -6.61 -10.37
C VAL A 187 -14.19 -8.03 -10.27
N GLY A 188 -14.98 -8.94 -9.73
CA GLY A 188 -14.54 -10.32 -9.59
C GLY A 188 -15.63 -11.31 -9.30
N VAL A 189 -15.22 -12.57 -9.29
CA VAL A 189 -16.02 -13.72 -8.90
C VAL A 189 -15.32 -14.45 -7.77
N LYS A 190 -16.10 -14.92 -6.80
CA LYS A 190 -15.68 -15.82 -5.74
C LYS A 190 -16.49 -17.09 -5.85
N VAL A 191 -15.80 -18.22 -5.71
CA VAL A 191 -16.42 -19.54 -5.64
C VAL A 191 -16.03 -20.23 -4.35
N ASP A 192 -16.99 -20.87 -3.72
CA ASP A 192 -16.79 -21.63 -2.49
C ASP A 192 -17.63 -22.92 -2.54
N TYR A 193 -16.94 -24.06 -2.65
CA TYR A 193 -17.51 -25.41 -2.60
C TYR A 193 -17.20 -26.10 -1.26
N GLN A 194 -17.05 -25.32 -0.18
CA GLN A 194 -16.69 -25.72 1.19
C GLN A 194 -15.28 -26.29 1.33
N ARG A 195 -14.94 -27.33 0.54
CA ARG A 195 -13.61 -27.95 0.52
C ARG A 195 -12.61 -27.16 -0.31
N VAL A 196 -13.07 -26.57 -1.41
CA VAL A 196 -12.24 -25.81 -2.34
C VAL A 196 -12.92 -24.49 -2.64
N GLY A 197 -12.14 -23.42 -2.58
CA GLY A 197 -12.58 -22.08 -2.94
C GLY A 197 -11.54 -21.39 -3.80
N GLY A 198 -11.96 -20.27 -4.37
CA GLY A 198 -11.08 -19.43 -5.15
C GLY A 198 -11.73 -18.12 -5.53
N SER A 199 -10.92 -17.23 -6.09
CA SER A 199 -11.38 -15.96 -6.61
C SER A 199 -10.66 -15.60 -7.89
N LEU A 200 -11.36 -14.94 -8.79
CA LEU A 200 -10.79 -14.28 -9.96
C LEU A 200 -11.26 -12.84 -9.94
N SER A 201 -10.32 -11.89 -9.98
CA SER A 201 -10.64 -10.47 -9.99
C SER A 201 -9.84 -9.72 -11.04
N LEU A 202 -10.44 -8.64 -11.54
CA LEU A 202 -9.83 -7.62 -12.37
C LEU A 202 -9.85 -6.32 -11.58
N PHE A 203 -8.72 -5.65 -11.52
CA PHE A 203 -8.60 -4.40 -10.78
C PHE A 203 -7.88 -3.32 -11.56
N GLN A 204 -8.16 -2.08 -11.21
CA GLN A 204 -7.41 -0.91 -11.63
C GLN A 204 -7.20 0.00 -10.43
N ILE A 205 -5.94 0.30 -10.11
CA ILE A 205 -5.55 1.24 -9.08
C ILE A 205 -4.85 2.42 -9.73
N LYS A 206 -5.34 3.64 -9.50
CA LYS A 206 -4.65 4.88 -9.86
C LYS A 206 -4.07 5.50 -8.61
N LYS A 207 -2.76 5.74 -8.62
CA LYS A 207 -2.02 6.34 -7.52
C LYS A 207 -1.34 7.63 -7.99
N PRO A 208 -1.73 8.80 -7.47
CA PRO A 208 -1.00 10.03 -7.75
C PRO A 208 0.37 10.00 -7.07
N SER A 209 1.33 10.69 -7.68
CA SER A 209 2.70 10.80 -7.20
C SER A 209 3.22 12.22 -7.32
N GLY A 210 4.23 12.54 -6.50
CA GLY A 210 4.88 13.85 -6.54
C GLY A 210 5.89 13.93 -7.66
N VAL A 211 5.87 15.03 -8.42
CA VAL A 211 6.77 15.30 -9.54
C VAL A 211 7.34 16.70 -9.40
N LEU A 212 8.62 16.86 -9.73
CA LEU A 212 9.27 18.18 -9.85
C LEU A 212 9.12 18.67 -11.27
N ASP A 213 8.23 19.64 -11.48
CA ASP A 213 7.91 20.16 -12.81
C ASP A 213 9.03 21.03 -13.41
N ASN A 214 8.87 21.35 -14.70
CA ASN A 214 9.83 22.17 -15.43
C ASN A 214 9.85 23.64 -14.94
N ASP A 215 8.80 24.10 -14.26
CA ASP A 215 8.75 25.42 -13.62
C ASP A 215 9.47 25.46 -12.25
N GLY A 216 10.06 24.33 -11.83
CA GLY A 216 10.85 24.21 -10.61
C GLY A 216 10.03 23.95 -9.35
N TYR A 217 8.72 23.76 -9.44
CA TYR A 217 7.87 23.43 -8.29
C TYR A 217 7.59 21.94 -8.20
N TYR A 218 7.54 21.42 -6.97
CA TYR A 218 7.18 20.05 -6.69
C TYR A 218 5.69 19.96 -6.37
N ARG A 219 4.93 19.17 -7.15
CA ARG A 219 3.46 19.05 -7.09
C ARG A 219 3.00 17.63 -7.26
N MET A 220 1.71 17.37 -7.00
CA MET A 220 1.08 16.05 -7.12
C MET A 220 0.54 15.79 -8.54
N ASP A 221 1.38 16.03 -9.55
CA ASP A 221 0.98 15.97 -10.97
C ASP A 221 1.37 14.65 -11.66
N GLY A 222 2.12 13.77 -10.98
CA GLY A 222 2.42 12.44 -11.47
C GLY A 222 1.30 11.43 -11.19
N GLU A 223 1.26 10.35 -11.97
CA GLU A 223 0.28 9.27 -11.80
C GLU A 223 0.89 7.93 -12.23
N GLN A 224 0.67 6.92 -11.41
CA GLN A 224 0.91 5.52 -11.73
C GLN A 224 -0.43 4.80 -11.75
N ARG A 225 -0.68 4.02 -12.81
CA ARG A 225 -1.87 3.18 -12.96
C ARG A 225 -1.46 1.71 -13.00
N ASN A 226 -1.95 0.95 -12.03
CA ASN A 226 -1.76 -0.49 -11.97
C ASN A 226 -3.06 -1.18 -12.38
N ARG A 227 -3.07 -1.85 -13.53
CA ARG A 227 -4.19 -2.71 -13.96
C ARG A 227 -3.77 -4.15 -13.82
N GLY A 228 -4.63 -5.01 -13.32
CA GLY A 228 -4.26 -6.40 -13.16
C GLY A 228 -5.41 -7.37 -13.05
N LEU A 229 -5.02 -8.63 -13.10
CA LEU A 229 -5.85 -9.80 -12.87
C LEU A 229 -5.21 -10.58 -11.72
N GLU A 230 -6.01 -10.93 -10.73
CA GLU A 230 -5.61 -11.80 -9.64
C GLU A 230 -6.47 -13.07 -9.64
N LEU A 231 -5.82 -14.23 -9.57
CA LEU A 231 -6.47 -15.52 -9.40
C LEU A 231 -5.92 -16.15 -8.11
N SER A 232 -6.82 -16.57 -7.23
CA SER A 232 -6.50 -17.31 -6.02
C SER A 232 -7.27 -18.63 -5.97
N VAL A 233 -6.64 -19.66 -5.42
CA VAL A 233 -7.24 -20.97 -5.17
C VAL A 233 -6.75 -21.49 -3.83
N PHE A 234 -7.66 -22.04 -3.03
CA PHE A 234 -7.34 -22.60 -1.73
C PHE A 234 -8.25 -23.78 -1.39
N GLY A 235 -7.76 -24.66 -0.53
CA GLY A 235 -8.56 -25.73 0.07
C GLY A 235 -8.00 -27.13 -0.18
N GLU A 236 -8.88 -28.12 -0.11
CA GLU A 236 -8.55 -29.55 -0.12
C GLU A 236 -9.26 -30.26 -1.29
N PRO A 237 -8.72 -30.20 -2.51
CA PRO A 237 -9.34 -30.81 -3.69
C PRO A 237 -9.39 -32.34 -3.65
N MET A 238 -8.51 -32.97 -2.88
CA MET A 238 -8.56 -34.41 -2.60
C MET A 238 -8.19 -34.65 -1.14
N PHE A 239 -8.71 -35.75 -0.56
CA PHE A 239 -8.47 -36.05 0.85
C PHE A 239 -6.98 -36.15 1.17
N GLY A 240 -6.53 -35.31 2.11
CA GLY A 240 -5.14 -35.20 2.53
C GLY A 240 -4.26 -34.33 1.63
N LEU A 241 -4.76 -33.72 0.55
CA LEU A 241 -4.01 -32.73 -0.25
C LEU A 241 -4.57 -31.34 0.00
N ARG A 242 -3.82 -30.48 0.68
CA ARG A 242 -4.15 -29.06 0.86
C ARG A 242 -3.36 -28.22 -0.13
N LEU A 243 -4.03 -27.32 -0.84
CA LEU A 243 -3.43 -26.39 -1.79
C LEU A 243 -3.74 -24.95 -1.39
N ASN A 244 -2.77 -24.08 -1.59
CA ASN A 244 -2.94 -22.63 -1.55
C ASN A 244 -2.08 -22.03 -2.66
N GLY A 245 -2.72 -21.40 -3.64
CA GLY A 245 -2.04 -20.79 -4.76
C GLY A 245 -2.65 -19.44 -5.09
N SER A 246 -1.79 -18.51 -5.50
CA SER A 246 -2.23 -17.24 -6.07
C SER A 246 -1.32 -16.82 -7.22
N THR A 247 -1.91 -16.11 -8.16
CA THR A 247 -1.20 -15.55 -9.29
C THR A 247 -1.71 -14.16 -9.60
N LEU A 248 -0.80 -13.30 -10.01
CA LEU A 248 -1.03 -11.92 -10.35
C LEU A 248 -0.43 -11.65 -11.73
N TRP A 249 -1.26 -11.15 -12.64
CA TRP A 249 -0.84 -10.45 -13.85
C TRP A 249 -1.09 -8.96 -13.68
N ILE A 250 -0.07 -8.14 -13.89
CA ILE A 250 -0.15 -6.70 -13.66
C ILE A 250 0.54 -5.90 -14.77
N ASP A 251 -0.09 -4.80 -15.13
CA ASP A 251 0.40 -3.75 -16.02
C ASP A 251 0.57 -2.46 -15.19
N PRO A 252 1.79 -2.20 -14.67
CA PRO A 252 2.06 -1.06 -13.80
C PRO A 252 2.58 0.13 -14.59
N GLU A 253 1.71 0.88 -15.25
CA GLU A 253 2.08 1.98 -16.14
C GLU A 253 2.28 3.30 -15.39
N MET A 254 3.36 4.03 -15.66
CA MET A 254 3.50 5.43 -15.27
C MET A 254 2.75 6.31 -16.29
N THR A 255 1.54 6.73 -15.96
CA THR A 255 0.65 7.45 -16.89
C THR A 255 0.93 8.94 -16.95
N LYS A 256 1.55 9.51 -15.90
CA LYS A 256 2.02 10.90 -15.90
C LYS A 256 3.34 11.01 -15.15
N THR A 257 4.34 11.58 -15.80
CA THR A 257 5.70 11.76 -15.28
C THR A 257 6.24 13.15 -15.59
N LYS A 258 7.41 13.48 -15.04
CA LYS A 258 8.06 14.77 -15.26
C LYS A 258 8.24 15.07 -16.75
N GLY A 259 7.52 16.09 -17.23
CA GLY A 259 7.62 16.53 -18.62
C GLY A 259 7.29 15.45 -19.65
N GLY A 260 6.57 14.40 -19.26
CA GLY A 260 6.21 13.27 -20.12
C GLY A 260 7.37 12.32 -20.46
N LEU A 261 8.55 12.49 -19.87
CA LEU A 261 9.77 11.78 -20.27
C LEU A 261 9.66 10.25 -20.14
N ASN A 262 8.90 9.77 -19.16
CA ASN A 262 8.73 8.35 -18.86
C ASN A 262 7.26 7.93 -18.92
N ASP A 263 6.41 8.68 -19.62
CA ASP A 263 5.00 8.32 -19.77
C ASP A 263 4.89 7.02 -20.59
N GLY A 264 4.08 6.08 -20.10
CA GLY A 264 3.91 4.76 -20.71
C GLY A 264 4.96 3.72 -20.30
N ASN A 265 6.00 4.11 -19.54
CA ASN A 265 6.98 3.14 -19.02
C ASN A 265 6.42 2.37 -17.81
N ASP A 266 6.96 1.17 -17.60
CA ASP A 266 6.65 0.34 -16.44
C ASP A 266 7.22 0.93 -15.14
N ALA A 267 6.46 0.83 -14.06
CA ALA A 267 6.90 1.21 -12.74
C ALA A 267 8.07 0.31 -12.28
N ILE A 268 9.08 0.94 -11.68
CA ILE A 268 10.32 0.26 -11.28
C ILE A 268 10.04 -0.76 -10.16
N GLY A 269 10.63 -1.95 -10.28
CA GLY A 269 10.60 -2.99 -9.24
C GLY A 269 9.35 -3.88 -9.26
N VAL A 270 8.47 -3.74 -10.25
CA VAL A 270 7.25 -4.55 -10.39
C VAL A 270 7.43 -5.59 -11.49
N SER A 271 7.20 -6.86 -11.17
CA SER A 271 7.14 -7.95 -12.17
C SER A 271 5.73 -8.00 -12.77
N ARG A 272 5.63 -8.09 -14.10
CA ARG A 272 4.34 -8.20 -14.80
C ARG A 272 3.57 -9.48 -14.47
N PHE A 273 4.30 -10.51 -14.06
CA PHE A 273 3.73 -11.78 -13.62
C PHE A 273 4.35 -12.21 -12.30
N TYR A 274 3.51 -12.71 -11.40
CA TYR A 274 3.91 -13.26 -10.10
C TYR A 274 2.99 -14.43 -9.75
N ALA A 275 3.56 -15.57 -9.33
CA ALA A 275 2.78 -16.71 -8.89
C ALA A 275 3.45 -17.41 -7.70
N VAL A 276 2.62 -17.86 -6.77
CA VAL A 276 3.02 -18.66 -5.60
C VAL A 276 2.10 -19.87 -5.47
N LEU A 277 2.68 -20.99 -5.08
CA LEU A 277 1.97 -22.23 -4.83
C LEU A 277 2.56 -22.96 -3.63
N GLY A 278 1.72 -23.21 -2.63
CA GLY A 278 1.95 -24.10 -1.52
C GLY A 278 1.06 -25.33 -1.65
N ALA A 279 1.65 -26.50 -1.41
CA ALA A 279 0.95 -27.77 -1.37
C ALA A 279 1.41 -28.58 -0.15
N GLU A 280 0.46 -29.23 0.52
CA GLU A 280 0.70 -30.17 1.59
C GLU A 280 -0.03 -31.48 1.30
N TYR A 281 0.63 -32.62 1.53
CA TYR A 281 0.06 -33.93 1.32
C TYR A 281 0.27 -34.84 2.55
N ASP A 282 -0.82 -35.39 3.08
CA ASP A 282 -0.81 -36.31 4.21
C ASP A 282 -0.48 -37.74 3.75
N ILE A 283 0.57 -38.32 4.34
CA ILE A 283 1.11 -39.64 3.98
C ILE A 283 0.44 -40.70 4.85
N LYS A 284 -0.65 -41.29 4.33
CA LYS A 284 -1.51 -42.25 5.05
C LYS A 284 -0.84 -43.45 5.74
N PRO A 285 0.31 -43.98 5.30
CA PRO A 285 0.99 -45.04 6.07
C PRO A 285 1.55 -44.59 7.43
N VAL A 286 1.67 -43.28 7.69
CA VAL A 286 2.22 -42.72 8.93
C VAL A 286 1.32 -41.60 9.43
N ASP A 287 0.59 -41.88 10.51
CA ASP A 287 -0.28 -40.88 11.14
C ASP A 287 0.53 -39.65 11.58
N GLY A 288 0.06 -38.46 11.18
CA GLY A 288 0.73 -37.19 11.49
C GLY A 288 1.89 -36.81 10.56
N LEU A 289 2.21 -37.62 9.54
CA LEU A 289 3.25 -37.28 8.55
C LEU A 289 2.65 -36.51 7.36
N THR A 290 3.13 -35.28 7.15
CA THR A 290 2.74 -34.42 6.02
C THR A 290 3.97 -33.99 5.23
N ALA A 291 3.95 -34.18 3.91
CA ALA A 291 4.94 -33.61 3.01
C ALA A 291 4.49 -32.21 2.59
N THR A 292 5.36 -31.20 2.75
CA THR A 292 5.07 -29.82 2.33
C THR A 292 6.00 -29.42 1.20
N ARG A 293 5.48 -28.66 0.24
CA ARG A 293 6.28 -27.98 -0.77
C ARG A 293 5.72 -26.60 -1.00
N ALA A 294 6.53 -25.59 -0.70
CA ALA A 294 6.32 -24.23 -1.14
C ALA A 294 7.29 -23.93 -2.29
N ARG A 295 6.79 -23.41 -3.41
CA ARG A 295 7.64 -22.92 -4.50
C ARG A 295 7.71 -21.39 -4.42
N GLU A 296 8.91 -20.87 -4.17
CA GLU A 296 9.20 -19.43 -4.23
C GLU A 296 9.05 -18.90 -5.68
N PRO A 297 8.78 -17.59 -5.84
CA PRO A 297 8.17 -17.05 -7.05
C PRO A 297 9.10 -17.01 -8.28
N TYR A 298 8.50 -17.26 -9.46
CA TYR A 298 9.10 -16.94 -10.76
C TYR A 298 8.88 -15.46 -11.07
N ARG A 299 9.97 -14.70 -11.23
CA ARG A 299 9.93 -13.31 -11.72
C ARG A 299 10.26 -13.33 -13.22
N PHE A 300 9.29 -13.06 -14.08
CA PHE A 300 9.54 -12.79 -15.49
C PHE A 300 9.29 -11.30 -15.75
N ALA A 301 10.38 -10.54 -15.93
CA ALA A 301 10.31 -9.20 -16.48
C ALA A 301 10.40 -9.31 -18.01
N VAL A 302 9.28 -9.14 -18.72
CA VAL A 302 9.30 -8.97 -20.18
C VAL A 302 9.63 -7.51 -20.44
N CYS A 303 10.89 -7.23 -20.76
CA CYS A 303 11.34 -5.90 -21.14
C CYS A 303 10.90 -5.62 -22.59
N GLY A 304 9.75 -4.96 -22.76
CA GLY A 304 9.28 -4.50 -24.06
C GLY A 304 9.91 -3.17 -24.43
N PHE A 305 11.02 -3.18 -25.17
CA PHE A 305 11.53 -1.98 -25.84
C PHE A 305 10.56 -1.61 -26.98
N ARG A 306 9.78 -0.53 -26.80
CA ARG A 306 9.03 0.11 -27.88
C ARG A 306 9.75 1.40 -28.27
N GLN A 307 10.80 1.26 -29.08
CA GLN A 307 11.36 2.41 -29.80
C GLN A 307 10.47 2.71 -31.00
N HIS A 308 9.68 3.79 -30.92
CA HIS A 308 9.25 4.49 -32.13
C HIS A 308 10.34 5.50 -32.47
N GLN A 309 11.23 5.12 -33.40
CA GLN A 309 11.90 6.10 -34.24
C GLN A 309 10.92 6.45 -35.37
N GLU A 310 10.47 7.69 -35.42
CA GLU A 310 10.05 8.30 -36.68
C GLU A 310 11.14 9.30 -37.08
N ALA A 311 11.77 9.01 -38.21
CA ALA A 311 12.65 9.90 -38.93
C ALA A 311 11.83 10.92 -39.71
N GLY A 312 12.22 12.18 -39.61
CA GLY A 312 11.76 13.32 -40.40
C GLY A 312 12.66 14.50 -40.12
#